data_AF-I7JUV5-F1
#
_entry.id   AF-I7JUV5-F1
#
_cell.length_a   1.000
_cell.length_b   1.000
_cell.length_c   1.000
_cell.angle_alpha   90.00
_cell.angle_beta   90.00
_cell.angle_gamma   90.00
#
_symmetry.space_group_name_H-M   'P 1'
#
loop_
_entity.id
_entity.type
_entity.pdbx_description
1 polymer ?
#
loop_
_entity_poly.entity_id
_entity_poly.type
_entity_poly.pdbx_seq_one_letter_code
_entity_poly.pdbx_strand_id
1 'polypeptide(L)' 'MFFDFTTIQQELENQYKQQYDWGWFGDETTAKNTLKGYVALGILSKEGYKRITGVEYREARNQSPVAQS' A
#
# COMPACT_ATOMS: atom_id res chain seq x y z
N MET A 1 -0.84 -29.34 -8.51
CA MET A 1 -0.33 -28.45 -7.45
C MET A 1 -1.16 -27.19 -7.51
N PHE A 2 -2.10 -27.00 -6.58
CA PHE A 2 -2.84 -25.74 -6.47
C PHE A 2 -2.00 -24.82 -5.59
N PHE A 3 -1.50 -23.72 -6.17
CA PHE A 3 -0.86 -22.67 -5.39
C PHE A 3 -1.97 -21.87 -4.70
N ASP A 4 -1.95 -21.84 -3.38
CA ASP A 4 -2.88 -21.01 -2.61
C ASP A 4 -2.40 -19.56 -2.62
N PHE A 5 -2.81 -18.85 -3.68
CA PHE A 5 -2.51 -17.43 -3.86
C PHE A 5 -3.03 -16.56 -2.72
N THR A 6 -4.08 -16.98 -2.02
CA THR A 6 -4.67 -16.24 -0.91
C THR A 6 -3.74 -16.24 0.30
N THR A 7 -3.17 -17.39 0.63
CA THR A 7 -2.18 -17.51 1.71
C THR A 7 -0.91 -16.70 1.42
N ILE A 8 -0.45 -16.69 0.16
CA ILE A 8 0.75 -15.91 -0.24
C ILE A 8 0.50 -14.41 -0.11
N GLN A 9 -0.68 -13.91 -0.49
CA GLN A 9 -1.00 -12.49 -0.35
C GLN A 9 -1.11 -12.05 1.11
N GLN A 10 -1.70 -12.89 1.98
CA GLN A 10 -1.78 -12.59 3.41
C GLN A 10 -0.39 -12.52 4.04
N GLU A 11 0.51 -13.44 3.68
CA GLU A 11 1.88 -13.44 4.18
C GLU A 11 2.65 -12.20 3.73
N LEU A 12 2.48 -11.77 2.47
CA LEU A 12 3.07 -10.53 1.96
C LEU A 12 2.58 -9.30 2.75
N GLU A 13 1.27 -9.20 3.00
CA GLU A 13 0.70 -8.12 3.79
C GLU A 13 1.21 -8.12 5.24
N ASN A 14 1.36 -9.29 5.86
CA ASN A 14 1.93 -9.44 7.19
C ASN A 14 3.39 -8.97 7.25
N GLN A 15 4.19 -9.28 6.23
CA GLN A 15 5.56 -8.79 6.14
C GLN A 15 5.62 -7.28 5.98
N TYR A 16 4.80 -6.69 5.10
CA TYR A 16 4.74 -5.24 4.97
C TYR A 16 4.25 -4.56 6.25
N LYS A 17 3.35 -5.20 7.01
CA LYS A 17 2.96 -4.69 8.33
C LYS A 17 4.14 -4.66 9.30
N GLN A 18 4.91 -5.75 9.40
CA GLN A 18 6.09 -5.78 10.28
C GLN A 18 7.11 -4.71 9.88
N GLN A 19 7.38 -4.56 8.59
CA GLN A 19 8.31 -3.53 8.08
C GLN A 19 7.80 -2.11 8.37
N TYR A 20 6.49 -1.87 8.28
CA TYR A 20 5.87 -0.61 8.68
C TYR A 20 6.03 -0.35 10.17
N ASP A 21 5.73 -1.34 11.01
CA ASP A 21 5.83 -1.23 12.47
C ASP A 21 7.29 -1.05 12.94
N TRP A 22 8.27 -1.60 12.21
CA TRP A 22 9.69 -1.40 12.44
C TRP A 22 10.27 -0.11 11.84
N GLY A 23 9.47 0.67 11.10
CA GLY A 23 9.90 1.93 10.50
C GLY A 23 10.84 1.77 9.29
N TRP A 24 10.86 0.60 8.63
CA TRP A 24 11.76 0.35 7.49
C TRP A 24 11.41 1.16 6.24
N PHE A 25 10.17 1.64 6.13
CA PHE A 25 9.76 2.53 5.06
C PHE A 25 10.04 4.02 5.35
N GLY A 26 10.74 4.33 6.45
CA GLY A 26 11.01 5.69 6.89
C GLY A 26 9.94 6.24 7.84
N ASP A 27 9.80 7.56 7.89
CA ASP A 27 8.77 8.21 8.71
C ASP A 27 7.34 7.82 8.26
N GLU A 28 6.35 8.09 9.12
CA GLU A 28 4.96 7.71 8.89
C GLU A 28 4.38 8.23 7.56
N THR A 29 4.75 9.44 7.14
CA THR A 29 4.27 10.04 5.88
C THR A 29 4.91 9.35 4.68
N THR A 30 6.23 9.16 4.72
CA THR A 30 6.99 8.42 3.70
C THR A 30 6.48 6.99 3.58
N ALA A 31 6.27 6.30 4.70
CA ALA A 31 5.76 4.94 4.74
C ALA A 31 4.37 4.81 4.11
N LYS A 32 3.43 5.70 4.48
CA LYS A 32 2.09 5.72 3.88
C LYS A 32 2.13 6.01 2.39
N ASN A 33 3.02 6.88 1.92
CA ASN A 33 3.15 7.18 0.48
C ASN A 33 3.75 6.02 -0.31
N THR A 34 4.77 5.35 0.23
CA THR A 34 5.34 4.13 -0.36
C THR A 34 4.28 3.03 -0.52
N LEU A 35 3.52 2.76 0.56
CA LEU A 35 2.46 1.75 0.53
C LEU A 35 1.32 2.12 -0.43
N LYS A 36 0.98 3.41 -0.59
CA LYS A 36 0.05 3.85 -1.64
C LYS A 36 0.57 3.56 -3.05
N GLY A 37 1.89 3.70 -3.26
CA GLY A 37 2.56 3.30 -4.50
C GLY A 37 2.38 1.80 -4.78
N TYR A 38 2.51 0.95 -3.77
CA TYR A 38 2.27 -0.49 -3.92
C TYR A 38 0.81 -0.81 -4.27
N VAL A 39 -0.14 -0.04 -3.74
CA VAL A 39 -1.54 -0.15 -4.17
C VAL A 39 -1.71 0.24 -5.63
N ALA A 40 -1.10 1.33 -6.07
CA ALA A 40 -1.16 1.78 -7.46
C ALA A 40 -0.54 0.78 -8.46
N LEU A 41 0.49 0.04 -8.03
CA LEU A 41 1.15 -1.00 -8.81
C LEU A 41 0.43 -2.37 -8.76
N GLY A 42 -0.64 -2.50 -7.98
CA GLY A 42 -1.37 -3.76 -7.79
C GLY A 42 -0.64 -4.79 -6.93
N ILE A 43 0.45 -4.40 -6.25
CA ILE A 43 1.22 -5.24 -5.33
C ILE A 43 0.47 -5.42 -4.00
N LEU A 44 -0.21 -4.36 -3.56
CA LEU A 44 -0.96 -4.32 -2.31
C LEU A 44 -2.43 -4.00 -2.57
N SER A 45 -3.34 -4.68 -1.89
CA SER A 45 -4.77 -4.37 -1.98
C SER A 45 -5.11 -3.08 -1.20
N LYS A 46 -6.20 -2.39 -1.55
CA LYS A 46 -6.69 -1.22 -0.78
C LYS A 46 -7.00 -1.60 0.68
N GLU A 47 -7.54 -2.79 0.90
CA GLU A 47 -7.79 -3.35 2.23
C GLU A 47 -6.50 -3.69 2.96
N GLY A 48 -5.50 -4.22 2.26
CA GLY A 48 -4.16 -4.49 2.81
C GLY A 48 -3.48 -3.21 3.29
N TYR A 49 -3.59 -2.11 2.53
CA TYR A 49 -3.12 -0.79 2.95
C TYR A 49 -3.75 -0.34 4.28
N LYS A 50 -5.07 -0.51 4.42
CA LYS A 50 -5.79 -0.18 5.65
C LYS A 50 -5.35 -1.07 6.82
N ARG A 51 -5.18 -2.38 6.59
CA ARG A 51 -4.69 -3.31 7.62
C ARG A 51 -3.29 -2.95 8.12
N ILE A 52 -2.40 -2.51 7.24
CA ILE A 52 -1.02 -2.15 7.58
C ILE A 52 -0.98 -0.79 8.31
N THR A 53 -1.63 0.23 7.75
CA THR A 53 -1.46 1.63 8.19
C THR A 53 -2.52 2.11 9.19
N GLY A 54 -3.63 1.39 9.32
CA GLY A 54 -4.83 1.84 10.04
C GLY A 54 -5.63 2.93 9.33
N VAL A 55 -5.25 3.33 8.12
CA VAL A 55 -5.84 4.45 7.39
C VAL A 55 -6.54 3.96 6.11
N GLU A 56 -7.71 4.52 5.82
CA GLU A 56 -8.42 4.28 4.56
C GLU A 56 -7.56 4.71 3.35
N TYR A 57 -7.45 3.82 2.36
CA TYR A 57 -6.81 4.20 1.09
C TYR A 57 -7.69 5.21 0.36
N ARG A 58 -7.18 6.43 0.23
CA ARG A 58 -7.77 7.47 -0.63
C ARG A 58 -6.89 7.62 -1.85
N GLU A 59 -7.47 7.36 -3.02
CA GLU A 59 -6.83 7.72 -4.29
C GLU A 59 -6.53 9.22 -4.25
N ALA A 60 -5.28 9.59 -4.46
CA ALA A 60 -4.98 10.94 -4.88
C ALA A 60 -5.73 11.08 -6.22
N ARG A 61 -6.82 11.84 -6.25
CA ARG A 61 -7.41 12.24 -7.53
C ARG A 61 -6.24 12.83 -8.32
N ASN A 62 -5.93 12.23 -9.46
CA ASN A 62 -5.04 12.84 -10.44
C ASN A 62 -5.63 14.22 -10.77
N GLN A 63 -5.19 15.25 -10.06
CA GLN A 63 -5.21 16.59 -10.57
C GLN A 63 -4.07 16.63 -11.57
N SER A 64 -4.33 16.12 -12.78
CA SER A 64 -3.64 16.68 -13.92
C SER A 64 -3.93 18.18 -13.87
N PRO A 65 -2.93 19.08 -13.80
CA PRO A 65 -3.18 20.44 -14.20
C PRO A 65 -3.51 20.33 -15.67
N VAL A 66 -4.81 20.43 -15.99
CA VAL A 66 -5.21 20.80 -17.34
C VAL A 66 -4.52 22.12 -17.59
N ALA A 67 -3.46 22.07 -18.41
CA ALA A 67 -2.87 23.25 -19.00
C ALA A 67 -3.98 23.89 -19.84
N GLN A 68 -4.60 24.91 -19.27
CA GLN A 68 -5.44 25.86 -19.99
C GLN A 68 -4.77 27.23 -19.83
N SER A 69 -3.95 27.59 -20.81
CA SER A 69 -3.78 28.92 -21.40
C SER A 69 -2.82 28.81 -22.58
#